data_AF-A0A0C2YP87-F1
#
_entry.id   AF-A0A0C2YP87-F1
#
_cell.length_a   1.000
_cell.length_b   1.000
_cell.length_c   1.000
_cell.angle_alpha   90.00
_cell.angle_beta   90.00
_cell.angle_gamma   90.00
#
_symmetry.space_group_name_H-M   'P 1'
#
loop_
_entity.id
_entity.type
_entity.pdbx_description
1 polymer ?
#
loop_
_entity_poly.entity_id
_entity_poly.type
_entity_poly.pdbx_seq_one_letter_code
_entity_poly.pdbx_strand_id
1 'polypeptide(L)' 'MSLVESFANVGVGYGIAVATQSVVFPAFGIHVTLADDLAIGAVFTLVSLIRSYLLRRAFERFR' A
#
# COMPACT_ATOMS: atom_id res chain seq x y z
N MET A 1 4.89 16.64 5.99
CA MET A 1 5.61 15.70 5.11
C MET A 1 5.52 16.23 3.70
N SER A 2 6.65 16.36 3.01
CA SER A 2 6.65 16.79 1.60
C SER A 2 6.07 15.69 0.69
N LEU A 3 5.65 16.03 -0.53
CA LEU A 3 5.18 15.04 -1.51
C LEU A 3 6.24 13.96 -1.75
N VAL A 4 7.50 14.36 -1.91
CA VAL A 4 8.64 13.44 -2.13
C VAL A 4 8.83 12.49 -0.95
N GLU A 5 8.73 13.00 0.27
CA GLU A 5 8.84 12.23 1.49
C GLU A 5 7.69 11.22 1.62
N SER A 6 6.47 11.61 1.24
CA SER A 6 5.32 10.70 1.22
C SER A 6 5.47 9.59 0.18
N PHE A 7 5.98 9.90 -1.01
CA PHE A 7 6.25 8.89 -2.05
C PHE A 7 7.37 7.94 -1.62
N ALA A 8 8.44 8.44 -1.02
CA ALA A 8 9.54 7.61 -0.50
C ALA A 8 9.05 6.66 0.59
N ASN A 9 8.23 7.16 1.54
CA ASN A 9 7.72 6.36 2.64
C ASN A 9 6.79 5.24 2.15
N VAL A 10 5.93 5.54 1.17
CA VAL A 10 5.07 4.54 0.52
C VAL A 10 5.88 3.52 -0.28
N GLY A 11 6.87 3.97 -1.05
CA GLY A 11 7.73 3.09 -1.84
C GLY A 11 8.55 2.13 -0.98
N VAL A 12 9.13 2.62 0.11
CA VAL A 12 9.87 1.80 1.09
C VAL A 12 8.94 0.79 1.75
N GLY A 13 7.75 1.23 2.20
CA GLY A 13 6.75 0.33 2.78
C GLY A 13 6.30 -0.77 1.81
N TYR A 14 6.10 -0.42 0.55
CA TYR A 14 5.74 -1.38 -0.51
C TYR A 14 6.86 -2.39 -0.78
N GLY A 15 8.10 -1.92 -0.90
CA GLY A 15 9.26 -2.81 -1.11
C GLY A 15 9.47 -3.79 0.05
N ILE A 16 9.33 -3.33 1.29
CA ILE A 16 9.41 -4.18 2.48
C ILE A 16 8.29 -5.22 2.49
N ALA A 17 7.07 -4.83 2.13
CA ALA A 17 5.94 -5.75 2.05
C ALA A 17 6.20 -6.88 1.04
N VAL A 18 6.55 -6.54 -0.20
CA VAL A 18 6.85 -7.53 -1.26
C VAL A 18 7.98 -8.47 -0.86
N ALA A 19 9.06 -7.94 -0.28
CA ALA A 19 10.19 -8.75 0.19
C ALA A 19 9.77 -9.71 1.31
N THR A 20 8.95 -9.23 2.25
CA THR A 20 8.44 -10.06 3.35
C THR A 20 7.52 -11.15 2.81
N GLN A 21 6.59 -10.81 1.93
CA GLN A 21 5.67 -11.75 1.31
C GLN A 21 6.44 -12.83 0.52
N SER A 22 7.44 -12.44 -0.26
CA SER A 22 8.28 -13.37 -1.04
C SER A 22 9.00 -14.42 -0.18
N VAL A 23 9.39 -14.07 1.05
CA VAL A 23 10.08 -14.99 1.98
C VAL A 23 9.09 -15.77 2.85
N VAL A 24 8.05 -15.11 3.33
CA VAL A 24 7.12 -15.65 4.32
C VAL A 24 6.04 -16.51 3.66
N PHE A 25 5.46 -16.08 2.54
CA PHE A 25 4.36 -16.79 1.88
C PHE A 25 4.71 -18.24 1.50
N PRO A 26 5.90 -18.56 0.97
CA PRO A 26 6.30 -19.94 0.72
C PRO A 26 6.30 -20.82 1.98
N ALA A 27 6.67 -20.26 3.15
CA ALA A 27 6.65 -20.99 4.42
C ALA A 27 5.23 -21.34 4.89
N PHE A 28 4.22 -20.63 4.39
CA PHE A 28 2.80 -20.90 4.62
C PHE A 28 2.13 -21.65 3.44
N GLY A 29 2.90 -22.07 2.44
CA GLY A 29 2.36 -22.73 1.24
C GLY A 29 1.61 -21.79 0.28
N ILE A 30 1.67 -20.48 0.51
CA ILE A 30 0.99 -19.48 -0.31
C ILE A 30 1.91 -19.15 -1.50
N HIS A 31 1.44 -19.45 -2.70
CA HIS A 31 2.16 -19.16 -3.94
C HIS A 31 1.43 -18.05 -4.67
N VAL A 32 2.00 -16.85 -4.60
CA VAL A 32 1.45 -15.64 -5.21
C VAL A 32 2.36 -15.28 -6.37
N THR A 33 1.79 -15.02 -7.55
CA THR A 33 2.62 -14.61 -8.69
C THR A 33 3.05 -13.15 -8.50
N LEU A 34 4.14 -12.76 -9.15
CA LEU A 34 4.60 -11.36 -9.14
C LEU A 34 3.53 -10.40 -9.68
N ALA A 35 2.68 -10.87 -10.60
CA ALA A 35 1.52 -10.14 -11.09
C ALA A 35 0.43 -9.96 -10.02
N ASP A 36 0.19 -10.97 -9.19
CA ASP A 36 -0.76 -10.90 -8.08
C ASP A 36 -0.28 -9.91 -7.00
N ASP A 37 1.01 -9.91 -6.66
CA ASP A 37 1.58 -8.94 -5.70
C ASP A 37 1.50 -7.49 -6.22
N LEU A 38 1.70 -7.28 -7.52
CA LEU A 38 1.52 -5.98 -8.17
C LEU A 38 0.04 -5.56 -8.16
N ALA A 39 -0.89 -6.46 -8.46
CA ALA A 39 -2.33 -6.20 -8.43
C ALA A 39 -2.82 -5.87 -7.01
N ILE A 40 -2.39 -6.65 -6.01
CA ILE A 40 -2.66 -6.40 -4.59
C ILE A 40 -2.11 -5.02 -4.18
N GLY A 41 -0.87 -4.71 -4.58
CA GLY A 41 -0.26 -3.41 -4.36
C GLY A 41 -1.06 -2.24 -4.94
N ALA A 42 -1.56 -2.39 -6.17
CA ALA A 42 -2.40 -1.40 -6.82
C ALA A 42 -3.72 -1.20 -6.07
N VAL A 43 -4.38 -2.28 -5.63
CA VAL A 43 -5.61 -2.22 -4.82
C VAL A 43 -5.35 -1.49 -3.50
N PHE A 44 -4.29 -1.84 -2.78
CA PHE A 44 -3.93 -1.17 -1.52
C PHE A 44 -3.67 0.33 -1.70
N THR A 45 -3.03 0.70 -2.81
CA THR A 45 -2.78 2.10 -3.17
C THR A 45 -4.10 2.84 -3.40
N LEU A 46 -4.99 2.27 -4.21
CA LEU A 46 -6.34 2.81 -4.46
C LEU A 46 -7.14 2.97 -3.17
N VAL A 47 -7.18 1.95 -2.32
CA VAL A 47 -7.88 2.00 -1.03
C VAL A 47 -7.29 3.07 -0.11
N SER A 48 -5.96 3.20 -0.05
CA SER A 48 -5.31 4.24 0.76
C SER A 48 -5.61 5.65 0.25
N LEU A 49 -5.67 5.85 -1.07
CA LEU A 49 -6.07 7.11 -1.67
C LEU A 49 -7.51 7.46 -1.33
N ILE A 50 -8.44 6.52 -1.52
CA ILE A 50 -9.87 6.69 -1.20
C ILE A 50 -10.04 7.04 0.29
N ARG A 51 -9.45 6.25 1.19
CA ARG A 51 -9.50 6.51 2.65
C ARG A 51 -8.99 7.91 2.98
N SER A 52 -7.84 8.29 2.41
CA SER A 52 -7.23 9.59 2.68
C SER A 52 -8.05 10.76 2.11
N TYR A 53 -8.73 10.55 0.98
CA TYR A 53 -9.67 11.53 0.42
C TYR A 53 -10.92 11.68 1.29
N LEU A 54 -11.54 10.57 1.69
CA LEU A 54 -12.74 10.57 2.53
C LEU A 54 -12.47 11.21 3.89
N LEU A 55 -11.34 10.92 4.53
CA LEU A 55 -10.94 11.57 5.79
C LEU A 55 -10.76 13.08 5.62
N ARG A 56 -10.07 13.53 4.56
CA ARG A 56 -9.92 14.96 4.25
C ARG A 56 -11.29 15.62 4.07
N ARG A 57 -12.16 15.02 3.26
CA ARG A 57 -13.53 15.49 2.99
C ARG A 57 -14.39 15.57 4.26
N ALA A 58 -14.23 14.60 5.17
CA ALA A 58 -14.92 14.60 6.45
C ALA A 58 -14.45 15.75 7.33
N PHE A 59 -13.13 15.92 7.53
CA PHE A 59 -12.59 17.04 8.31
C PHE A 59 -12.94 18.41 7.73
N GLU A 60 -12.93 18.56 6.40
CA GLU A 60 -13.40 19.78 5.73
C GLU A 60 -14.88 20.08 5.99
N ARG A 61 -15.72 19.05 6.20
CA ARG A 61 -17.14 19.23 6.49
C ARG A 61 -17.45 19.50 7.97
N PHE A 62 -16.52 19.17 8.87
CA PHE A 62 -16.62 19.46 10.30
C PHE A 62 -15.98 20.80 10.71
N ARG A 63 -15.30 21.49 9.78
CA ARG A 63 -14.66 22.80 9.98
C ARG A 63 -15.52 23.91 9.40
#